data_AF-A0A9D6XL55-F1
#
_entry.id   AF-A0A9D6XL55-F1
#
_cell.length_a   1.000
_cell.length_b   1.000
_cell.length_c   1.000
_cell.angle_alpha   90.00
_cell.angle_beta   90.00
_cell.angle_gamma   90.00
#
_symmetry.space_group_name_H-M   'P 1'
#
loop_
_entity.id
_entity.type
_entity.pdbx_description
1 polymer ?
#
loop_
_entity_poly.entity_id
_entity_poly.type
_entity_poly.pdbx_seq_one_letter_code
_entity_poly.pdbx_strand_id
1 'polypeptide(L)'
;MKIKKKISIVSISMFALFSIASCTPPIPPDVLASFAEKDVQCASGEVKVGASEVASIAVQASIDLYLSYCPESKVTTTPDVVEANLIITDYSAKEPEMCSTASVITPAMSKTSTLAYFVSGFDGLVFSPETVQSIINGEITNLNDPQIVATNENFEFSDQPIILFGINKPSASDIAYLEWVGRQTGQNVNQVKAAELFD
;
A
#
# COMPACT_ATOMS: atom_id res chain seq x y z
N MET A 1 -60.52 63.21 -13.76
CA MET A 1 -60.28 62.13 -14.74
C MET A 1 -60.47 60.79 -14.04
N LYS A 2 -61.58 60.07 -14.31
CA LYS A 2 -61.88 58.74 -13.76
C LYS A 2 -61.29 57.68 -14.69
N ILE A 3 -60.40 56.81 -14.21
CA ILE A 3 -59.92 55.66 -14.99
C ILE A 3 -60.11 54.39 -14.16
N LYS A 4 -60.74 53.41 -14.83
CA LYS A 4 -61.44 52.22 -14.32
C LYS A 4 -60.46 51.12 -13.88
N LYS A 5 -60.76 50.45 -12.76
CA LYS A 5 -60.14 49.17 -12.34
C LYS A 5 -60.49 48.08 -13.36
N LYS A 6 -59.48 47.42 -13.93
CA LYS A 6 -59.63 46.11 -14.61
C LYS A 6 -58.94 45.07 -13.75
N ILE A 7 -59.73 44.25 -13.05
CA ILE A 7 -59.27 43.01 -12.44
C ILE A 7 -59.21 41.99 -13.58
N SER A 8 -58.00 41.66 -14.04
CA SER A 8 -57.80 40.60 -15.04
C SER A 8 -57.41 39.32 -14.33
N ILE A 9 -58.30 38.35 -14.44
CA ILE A 9 -58.13 36.94 -14.09
C ILE A 9 -56.95 36.40 -14.90
N VAL A 10 -55.79 36.26 -14.25
CA VAL A 10 -54.68 35.42 -14.72
C VAL A 10 -54.31 34.52 -13.54
N SER A 11 -55.24 33.63 -13.23
CA SER A 11 -55.02 32.48 -12.37
C SER A 11 -54.67 31.28 -13.24
N ILE A 12 -53.77 30.44 -12.73
CA ILE A 12 -53.59 29.02 -13.12
C ILE A 12 -52.67 28.79 -14.33
N SER A 13 -51.40 29.17 -14.22
CA SER A 13 -50.31 28.42 -14.92
C SER A 13 -49.01 28.30 -14.13
N MET A 14 -48.87 28.96 -12.97
CA MET A 14 -47.63 28.90 -12.18
C MET A 14 -47.55 27.68 -11.24
N PHE A 15 -48.65 26.94 -11.01
CA PHE A 15 -48.69 25.85 -10.02
C PHE A 15 -48.34 24.45 -10.58
N ALA A 16 -48.29 24.29 -11.90
CA ALA A 16 -48.01 22.98 -12.51
C ALA A 16 -46.51 22.61 -12.55
N LEU A 17 -45.61 23.59 -12.38
CA LEU A 17 -44.16 23.35 -12.42
C LEU A 17 -43.55 22.97 -11.06
N PHE A 18 -44.30 23.08 -9.96
CA PHE A 18 -43.82 22.68 -8.62
C PHE A 18 -44.20 21.25 -8.22
N SER A 19 -44.95 20.53 -9.07
CA SER A 19 -45.48 19.19 -8.71
C SER A 19 -44.57 18.02 -9.10
N ILE A 20 -43.41 18.27 -9.71
CA ILE A 20 -42.44 17.22 -10.09
C ILE A 20 -41.21 17.17 -9.17
N ALA A 21 -41.09 18.08 -8.20
CA ALA A 21 -39.96 18.13 -7.27
C ALA A 21 -40.19 17.34 -5.96
N SER A 22 -41.31 16.62 -5.80
CA SER A 22 -41.69 15.99 -4.54
C SER A 22 -41.57 14.45 -4.50
N CYS A 23 -40.84 13.83 -5.43
CA CYS A 23 -40.73 12.36 -5.48
C CYS A 23 -39.30 11.82 -5.63
N THR A 24 -38.25 12.57 -5.31
CA THR A 24 -36.94 11.98 -5.03
C THR A 24 -36.88 11.61 -3.55
N PRO A 25 -36.86 10.31 -3.18
CA PRO A 25 -36.64 9.88 -1.81
C PRO A 25 -35.33 10.50 -1.30
N PRO A 26 -35.25 10.91 -0.01
CA PRO A 26 -34.01 11.41 0.56
C PRO A 26 -32.92 10.34 0.36
N ILE A 27 -31.82 10.73 -0.27
CA ILE A 27 -30.71 9.83 -0.59
C ILE A 27 -30.20 9.22 0.73
N PRO A 28 -30.07 7.89 0.85
CA PRO A 28 -29.54 7.26 2.06
C PRO A 28 -28.15 7.79 2.40
N PRO A 29 -27.81 7.93 3.70
CA PRO A 29 -26.51 8.45 4.12
C PRO A 29 -25.33 7.67 3.53
N ASP A 30 -25.48 6.35 3.37
CA ASP A 30 -24.44 5.49 2.77
C ASP A 30 -24.18 5.81 1.29
N VAL A 31 -25.23 6.24 0.57
CA VAL A 31 -25.12 6.62 -0.84
C VAL A 31 -24.51 8.02 -0.96
N LEU A 32 -24.79 8.93 -0.02
CA LEU A 32 -24.12 10.22 0.06
C LEU A 32 -22.63 10.06 0.40
N ALA A 33 -22.28 9.16 1.32
CA ALA A 33 -20.89 8.82 1.61
C ALA A 33 -20.20 8.24 0.38
N SER A 34 -20.83 7.29 -0.32
CA SER A 34 -20.31 6.74 -1.58
C SER A 34 -20.16 7.78 -2.71
N PHE A 35 -21.01 8.81 -2.75
CA PHE A 35 -20.83 9.92 -3.69
C PHE A 35 -19.69 10.84 -3.28
N ALA A 36 -19.57 11.17 -2.00
CA ALA A 36 -18.47 11.96 -1.48
C ALA A 36 -17.10 11.26 -1.65
N GLU A 37 -17.04 9.94 -1.52
CA GLU A 37 -15.82 9.14 -1.76
C GLU A 37 -15.43 9.08 -3.25
N LYS A 38 -16.39 9.22 -4.17
CA LYS A 38 -16.14 9.22 -5.62
C LYS A 38 -15.74 10.59 -6.15
N ASP A 39 -16.08 11.66 -5.44
CA ASP A 39 -15.80 13.02 -5.88
C ASP A 39 -14.36 13.41 -5.50
N VAL A 40 -13.43 13.14 -6.43
CA VAL A 40 -12.02 13.49 -6.26
C VAL A 40 -11.90 15.02 -6.28
N GLN A 41 -11.63 15.60 -5.10
CA GLN A 41 -11.36 17.03 -4.98
C GLN A 41 -9.96 17.34 -5.53
N CYS A 42 -9.90 17.83 -6.77
CA CYS A 42 -8.65 18.24 -7.38
C CYS A 42 -8.08 19.49 -6.69
N ALA A 43 -6.85 19.41 -6.21
CA ALA A 43 -6.14 20.54 -5.62
C ALA A 43 -5.29 21.27 -6.66
N SER A 44 -5.26 22.60 -6.59
CA SER A 44 -4.34 23.42 -7.39
C SER A 44 -2.95 23.46 -6.77
N GLY A 45 -1.91 23.38 -7.58
CA GLY A 45 -0.52 23.51 -7.14
C GLY A 45 0.37 22.37 -7.66
N GLU A 46 1.65 22.46 -7.36
CA GLU A 46 2.60 21.37 -7.60
C GLU A 46 2.81 20.56 -6.32
N VAL A 47 2.69 19.24 -6.44
CA VAL A 47 3.07 18.29 -5.38
C VAL A 47 4.31 17.53 -5.85
N LYS A 48 5.43 17.73 -5.16
CA LYS A 48 6.63 16.91 -5.28
C LYS A 48 6.52 15.68 -4.38
N VAL A 49 6.65 14.50 -4.94
CA VAL A 49 6.56 13.21 -4.23
C VAL A 49 7.93 12.56 -4.18
N GLY A 50 8.45 12.33 -2.98
CA GLY A 50 9.60 11.46 -2.73
C GLY A 50 9.11 10.05 -2.43
N ALA A 51 9.68 9.04 -3.08
CA ALA A 51 9.33 7.65 -2.86
C ALA A 51 10.56 6.77 -2.72
N SER A 52 10.51 5.78 -1.82
CA SER A 52 11.54 4.74 -1.80
C SER A 52 11.50 3.93 -3.10
N GLU A 53 12.64 3.33 -3.47
CA GLU A 53 12.76 2.57 -4.71
C GLU A 53 11.72 1.44 -4.80
N VAL A 54 11.49 0.76 -3.68
CA VAL A 54 10.48 -0.30 -3.55
C VAL A 54 9.05 0.23 -3.72
N ALA A 55 8.77 1.49 -3.37
CA ALA A 55 7.45 2.10 -3.49
C ALA A 55 7.19 2.75 -4.86
N SER A 56 8.25 3.06 -5.62
CA SER A 56 8.21 3.88 -6.85
C SER A 56 7.12 3.48 -7.85
N ILE A 57 6.99 2.19 -8.20
CA ILE A 57 5.99 1.70 -9.17
C ILE A 57 4.56 1.95 -8.68
N ALA A 58 4.28 1.64 -7.40
CA ALA A 58 2.94 1.83 -6.83
C ALA A 58 2.59 3.31 -6.68
N VAL A 59 3.58 4.14 -6.32
CA VAL A 59 3.43 5.59 -6.26
C VAL A 59 3.15 6.15 -7.64
N GLN A 60 3.91 5.75 -8.67
CA GLN A 60 3.68 6.24 -10.03
C GLN A 60 2.29 5.85 -10.55
N ALA A 61 1.85 4.60 -10.33
CA ALA A 61 0.50 4.17 -10.68
C ALA A 61 -0.58 5.00 -9.97
N SER A 62 -0.35 5.39 -8.71
CA SER A 62 -1.26 6.25 -7.96
C SER A 62 -1.29 7.68 -8.51
N ILE A 63 -0.13 8.21 -8.92
CA ILE A 63 -0.01 9.52 -9.57
C ILE A 63 -0.77 9.52 -10.90
N ASP A 64 -0.56 8.53 -11.75
CA ASP A 64 -1.21 8.41 -13.05
C ASP A 64 -2.74 8.34 -12.90
N LEU A 65 -3.22 7.57 -11.91
CA LEU A 65 -4.64 7.50 -11.59
C LEU A 65 -5.17 8.87 -11.13
N TYR A 66 -4.47 9.57 -10.24
CA TYR A 66 -4.89 10.90 -9.79
C TYR A 66 -4.96 11.90 -10.95
N LEU A 67 -3.96 11.92 -11.82
CA LEU A 67 -3.92 12.81 -12.99
C LEU A 67 -5.00 12.48 -14.02
N SER A 68 -5.49 11.24 -14.08
CA SER A 68 -6.63 10.87 -14.92
C SER A 68 -7.95 11.54 -14.47
N TYR A 69 -8.11 11.80 -13.17
CA TYR A 69 -9.25 12.54 -12.62
C TYR A 69 -8.99 14.06 -12.55
N CYS A 70 -7.73 14.46 -12.36
CA CYS A 70 -7.31 15.83 -12.14
C CYS A 70 -6.22 16.27 -13.14
N PRO A 71 -6.56 16.46 -14.43
CA PRO A 71 -5.58 16.71 -15.49
C PRO A 71 -4.85 18.05 -15.37
N GLU A 72 -5.43 19.02 -14.67
CA GLU A 72 -4.83 20.34 -14.42
C GLU A 72 -3.88 20.34 -13.21
N SER A 73 -3.84 19.26 -12.43
CA SER A 73 -2.92 19.11 -11.31
C SER A 73 -1.50 18.84 -11.80
N LYS A 74 -0.50 19.29 -11.04
CA LYS A 74 0.91 18.98 -11.32
C LYS A 74 1.47 18.12 -10.20
N VAL A 75 1.87 16.90 -10.52
CA VAL A 75 2.54 15.99 -9.59
C VAL A 75 3.86 15.55 -10.21
N THR A 76 4.96 15.70 -9.46
CA THR A 76 6.31 15.35 -9.92
C THR A 76 6.99 14.45 -8.89
N THR A 77 7.82 13.51 -9.35
CA THR A 77 8.61 12.65 -8.46
C THR A 77 10.02 13.22 -8.25
N THR A 78 10.56 13.10 -7.05
CA THR A 78 11.93 13.52 -6.72
C THR A 78 12.67 12.44 -5.93
N PRO A 79 13.96 12.18 -6.21
CA PRO A 79 14.79 11.35 -5.35
C PRO A 79 15.24 12.10 -4.08
N ASP A 80 15.16 13.43 -4.07
CA ASP A 80 15.51 14.27 -2.90
C ASP A 80 14.29 14.44 -1.99
N VAL A 81 14.32 13.75 -0.85
CA VAL A 81 13.26 13.78 0.17
C VAL A 81 13.12 15.14 0.86
N VAL A 82 14.17 15.98 0.86
CA VAL A 82 14.13 17.32 1.47
C VAL A 82 13.28 18.28 0.64
N GLU A 83 13.26 18.08 -0.68
CA GLU A 83 12.44 18.88 -1.60
C GLU A 83 11.01 18.36 -1.75
N ALA A 84 10.69 17.18 -1.22
CA ALA A 84 9.40 16.55 -1.36
C ALA A 84 8.33 17.19 -0.44
N ASN A 85 7.12 17.36 -0.97
CA ASN A 85 5.94 17.73 -0.18
C ASN A 85 5.29 16.50 0.47
N LEU A 86 5.41 15.34 -0.18
CA LEU A 86 4.90 14.05 0.27
C LEU A 86 6.03 13.02 0.18
N ILE A 87 6.29 12.32 1.28
CA ILE A 87 7.31 11.27 1.34
C ILE A 87 6.60 9.93 1.56
N ILE A 88 6.83 8.98 0.66
CA ILE A 88 6.36 7.60 0.76
C ILE A 88 7.58 6.72 1.03
N THR A 89 7.65 6.18 2.24
CA THR A 89 8.72 5.28 2.70
C THR A 89 8.14 3.94 3.12
N ASP A 90 8.94 2.90 2.96
CA ASP A 90 8.68 1.52 3.38
C ASP A 90 9.24 1.21 4.78
N TYR A 91 10.03 2.11 5.37
CA TYR A 91 10.50 1.98 6.73
C TYR A 91 9.40 2.37 7.74
N SER A 92 9.30 1.58 8.82
CA SER A 92 8.48 1.96 9.96
C SER A 92 8.95 3.29 10.55
N ALA A 93 8.03 4.15 10.99
CA ALA A 93 8.34 5.41 11.65
C ALA A 93 8.91 5.27 13.07
N LYS A 94 9.72 4.24 13.30
CA LYS A 94 10.54 4.11 14.49
C LYS A 94 11.69 5.10 14.34
N GLU A 95 11.49 6.33 14.80
CA GLU A 95 12.48 7.27 15.37
C GLU A 95 11.93 8.71 15.26
N PRO A 96 12.21 9.59 16.25
CA PRO A 96 11.82 11.00 16.24
C PRO A 96 12.45 11.85 15.11
N GLU A 97 13.36 11.31 14.29
CA GLU A 97 13.96 12.04 13.15
C GLU A 97 12.94 12.42 12.06
N MET A 98 11.96 11.56 11.76
CA MET A 98 10.86 11.90 10.83
C MET A 98 9.84 12.90 11.42
N CYS A 99 9.91 13.15 12.74
CA CYS A 99 9.03 14.05 13.48
C CYS A 99 9.69 15.41 13.80
N SER A 100 10.87 15.69 13.24
CA SER A 100 11.60 16.95 13.47
C SER A 100 10.91 18.16 12.82
N THR A 101 10.10 17.92 11.79
CA THR A 101 9.12 18.87 11.22
C THR A 101 7.71 18.33 11.48
N ALA A 102 6.71 19.22 11.56
CA ALA A 102 5.31 18.86 11.80
C ALA A 102 4.74 18.01 10.64
N SER A 103 5.07 16.72 10.64
CA SER A 103 4.71 15.74 9.63
C SER A 103 3.57 14.88 10.18
N VAL A 104 2.47 14.80 9.43
CA VAL A 104 1.45 13.78 9.67
C VAL A 104 1.92 12.49 9.02
N ILE A 105 2.25 11.50 9.83
CA ILE A 105 2.65 10.17 9.35
C ILE A 105 1.42 9.28 9.40
N THR A 106 1.04 8.75 8.24
CA THR A 106 -0.09 7.81 8.11
C THR A 106 0.30 6.64 7.23
N PRO A 107 -0.20 5.42 7.49
CA PRO A 107 -0.09 4.32 6.54
C PRO A 107 -0.69 4.74 5.19
N ALA A 108 0.10 4.61 4.12
CA ALA A 108 -0.35 4.88 2.76
C ALA A 108 -0.67 3.58 2.00
N MET A 109 0.14 2.54 2.22
CA MET A 109 0.05 1.26 1.52
C MET A 109 0.47 0.13 2.47
N SER A 110 -0.04 -1.07 2.21
CA SER A 110 0.44 -2.31 2.83
C SER A 110 1.19 -3.14 1.79
N LYS A 111 2.36 -3.65 2.16
CA LYS A 111 3.12 -4.63 1.37
C LYS A 111 3.52 -5.79 2.27
N THR A 112 3.65 -6.96 1.68
CA THR A 112 4.09 -8.18 2.36
C THR A 112 5.50 -8.54 1.91
N SER A 113 6.35 -8.96 2.84
CA SER A 113 7.61 -9.63 2.54
C SER A 113 7.37 -11.12 2.35
N THR A 114 8.04 -11.73 1.37
CA THR A 114 7.97 -13.18 1.12
C THR A 114 9.37 -13.76 0.99
N LEU A 115 9.54 -15.02 1.38
CA LEU A 115 10.69 -15.81 0.98
C LEU A 115 10.49 -16.24 -0.48
N ALA A 116 11.44 -15.91 -1.34
CA ALA A 116 11.50 -16.43 -2.70
C ALA A 116 12.51 -17.58 -2.75
N TYR A 117 12.14 -18.67 -3.42
CA TYR A 117 13.04 -19.80 -3.66
C TYR A 117 12.94 -20.25 -5.11
N PHE A 118 14.04 -20.80 -5.63
CA PHE A 118 14.11 -21.33 -6.99
C PHE A 118 14.46 -22.81 -6.92
N VAL A 119 13.43 -23.64 -6.79
CA VAL A 119 13.56 -25.11 -6.73
C VAL A 119 12.48 -25.72 -7.63
N SER A 120 12.90 -26.47 -8.65
CA SER A 120 11.97 -27.13 -9.56
C SER A 120 11.19 -28.23 -8.84
N GLY A 121 9.90 -28.39 -9.17
CA GLY A 121 9.06 -29.45 -8.62
C GLY A 121 8.39 -29.14 -7.27
N PHE A 122 8.67 -27.98 -6.67
CA PHE A 122 8.08 -27.58 -5.41
C PHE A 122 7.29 -26.28 -5.56
N ASP A 123 5.97 -26.38 -5.64
CA ASP A 123 5.06 -25.24 -5.57
C ASP A 123 4.34 -25.26 -4.21
N GLY A 124 4.54 -24.21 -3.42
CA GLY A 124 3.89 -24.06 -2.11
C GLY A 124 4.60 -24.73 -0.93
N LEU A 125 5.94 -24.72 -0.88
CA LEU A 125 6.65 -25.14 0.32
C LEU A 125 6.26 -24.28 1.52
N VAL A 126 6.03 -24.93 2.65
CA VAL A 126 5.69 -24.30 3.92
C VAL A 126 6.90 -24.34 4.84
N PHE A 127 7.37 -23.18 5.27
CA PHE A 127 8.44 -23.06 6.25
C PHE A 127 7.89 -22.46 7.55
N SER A 128 8.14 -23.12 8.69
CA SER A 128 7.88 -22.51 9.99
C SER A 128 8.90 -21.39 10.26
N PRO A 129 8.60 -20.44 11.16
CA PRO A 129 9.56 -19.40 11.55
C PRO A 129 10.88 -19.99 12.09
N GLU A 130 10.82 -21.10 12.82
CA GLU A 130 11.99 -21.81 13.36
C GLU A 130 12.83 -22.42 12.23
N THR A 131 12.19 -23.07 11.25
CA THR A 131 12.89 -23.59 10.08
C THR A 131 13.56 -22.47 9.28
N VAL A 132 12.85 -21.36 9.04
CA VAL A 132 13.43 -20.17 8.39
C VAL A 132 14.63 -19.66 9.18
N GLN A 133 14.51 -19.55 10.51
CA GLN A 133 15.60 -19.13 11.38
C GLN A 133 16.84 -20.03 11.26
N SER A 134 16.66 -21.35 11.29
CA SER A 134 17.78 -22.28 11.14
C SER A 134 18.39 -22.23 9.74
N ILE A 135 17.61 -21.98 8.68
CA ILE A 135 18.13 -21.73 7.33
C ILE A 135 18.98 -20.46 7.30
N ILE A 136 18.45 -19.32 7.78
CA ILE A 136 19.19 -18.04 7.74
C ILE A 136 20.41 -18.02 8.67
N ASN A 137 20.45 -18.87 9.69
CA ASN A 137 21.61 -19.07 10.56
C ASN A 137 22.65 -20.04 9.99
N GLY A 138 22.36 -20.68 8.84
CA GLY A 138 23.21 -21.69 8.20
C GLY A 138 23.25 -23.04 8.94
N GLU A 139 22.27 -23.31 9.80
CA GLU A 139 22.13 -24.58 10.50
C GLU A 139 21.46 -25.63 9.60
N ILE A 140 20.43 -25.21 8.87
CA ILE A 140 19.81 -26.01 7.81
C ILE A 140 20.42 -25.60 6.48
N THR A 141 21.12 -26.53 5.83
CA THR A 141 21.86 -26.30 4.57
C THR A 141 21.40 -27.20 3.44
N ASN A 142 20.38 -28.03 3.64
CA ASN A 142 19.86 -28.97 2.65
C ASN A 142 18.32 -29.01 2.70
N LEU A 143 17.68 -29.18 1.54
CA LEU A 143 16.21 -29.20 1.42
C LEU A 143 15.58 -30.45 2.04
N ASN A 144 16.30 -31.56 2.14
CA ASN A 144 15.82 -32.78 2.79
C ASN A 144 15.95 -32.77 4.32
N ASP A 145 16.25 -31.60 4.92
CA ASP A 145 16.36 -31.47 6.37
C ASP A 145 15.04 -31.88 7.08
N PRO A 146 15.11 -32.66 8.17
CA PRO A 146 13.92 -33.13 8.88
C PRO A 146 12.94 -32.02 9.29
N GLN A 147 13.42 -30.81 9.59
CA GLN A 147 12.53 -29.69 9.92
C GLN A 147 11.72 -29.21 8.72
N ILE A 148 12.31 -29.20 7.52
CA ILE A 148 11.61 -28.87 6.28
C ILE A 148 10.62 -29.98 5.94
N VAL A 149 11.05 -31.24 6.02
CA VAL A 149 10.20 -32.40 5.72
C VAL A 149 8.96 -32.46 6.62
N ALA A 150 9.10 -32.14 7.91
CA ALA A 150 8.01 -32.19 8.89
C ALA A 150 6.82 -31.26 8.57
N THR A 151 7.05 -30.14 7.88
CA THR A 151 5.97 -29.22 7.47
C THR A 151 5.53 -29.43 6.02
N ASN A 152 6.11 -30.40 5.31
CA ASN A 152 5.95 -30.60 3.87
C ASN A 152 5.80 -32.09 3.50
N GLU A 153 5.08 -32.87 4.31
CA GLU A 153 4.97 -34.35 4.17
C GLU A 153 4.46 -34.84 2.80
N ASN A 154 3.79 -33.97 2.03
CA ASN A 154 3.27 -34.29 0.71
C ASN A 154 4.33 -34.20 -0.41
N PHE A 155 5.55 -33.79 -0.09
CA PHE A 155 6.64 -33.64 -1.03
C PHE A 155 7.73 -34.67 -0.82
N GLU A 156 8.30 -35.16 -1.92
CA GLU A 156 9.51 -35.98 -1.89
C GLU A 156 10.73 -35.08 -2.03
N PHE A 157 11.57 -35.02 -1.00
CA PHE A 157 12.77 -34.21 -1.00
C PHE A 157 13.99 -35.03 -1.44
N SER A 158 14.66 -34.58 -2.50
CA SER A 158 16.00 -35.06 -2.87
C SER A 158 17.09 -34.37 -2.04
N ASP A 159 18.26 -34.99 -1.96
CA ASP A 159 19.48 -34.37 -1.41
C ASP A 159 19.89 -33.16 -2.27
N GLN A 160 19.49 -31.96 -1.87
CA GLN A 160 19.71 -30.72 -2.60
C GLN A 160 20.17 -29.59 -1.66
N PRO A 161 21.38 -29.05 -1.86
CA PRO A 161 21.88 -27.94 -1.05
C PRO A 161 21.02 -26.69 -1.15
N ILE A 162 20.86 -25.99 -0.02
CA ILE A 162 20.27 -24.66 0.06
C ILE A 162 21.39 -23.64 -0.10
N ILE A 163 21.27 -22.79 -1.12
CA ILE A 163 22.13 -21.62 -1.31
C ILE A 163 21.30 -20.42 -0.90
N LEU A 164 21.72 -19.77 0.18
CA LEU A 164 21.04 -18.60 0.69
C LEU A 164 21.67 -17.34 0.14
N PHE A 165 20.83 -16.51 -0.48
CA PHE A 165 21.22 -15.22 -1.00
C PHE A 165 20.84 -14.13 0.01
N GLY A 166 21.82 -13.30 0.35
CA GLY A 166 21.62 -12.10 1.15
C GLY A 166 21.72 -10.85 0.28
N ILE A 167 21.34 -9.72 0.84
CA ILE A 167 21.45 -8.41 0.20
C ILE A 167 22.45 -7.59 1.02
N ASN A 168 23.45 -7.01 0.36
CA ASN A 168 24.51 -6.20 0.97
C ASN A 168 23.94 -5.01 1.75
N LYS A 169 22.84 -4.45 1.26
CA LYS A 169 22.08 -3.38 1.91
C LYS A 169 20.63 -3.82 2.12
N PRO A 170 20.27 -4.30 3.32
CA PRO A 170 18.90 -4.75 3.61
C PRO A 170 17.86 -3.65 3.31
N SER A 171 16.86 -4.01 2.52
CA SER A 171 15.66 -3.20 2.30
C SER A 171 14.76 -3.20 3.54
N ALA A 172 13.76 -2.32 3.58
CA ALA A 172 12.77 -2.38 4.67
C ALA A 172 11.99 -3.71 4.67
N SER A 173 11.83 -4.35 3.51
CA SER A 173 11.18 -5.66 3.40
C SER A 173 12.01 -6.77 4.05
N ASP A 174 13.33 -6.73 3.89
CA ASP A 174 14.25 -7.68 4.53
C ASP A 174 14.23 -7.51 6.05
N ILE A 175 14.32 -6.26 6.52
CA ILE A 175 14.25 -5.94 7.95
C ILE A 175 12.91 -6.41 8.52
N ALA A 176 11.79 -6.13 7.86
CA ALA A 176 10.47 -6.54 8.31
C ALA A 176 10.33 -8.07 8.40
N TYR A 177 10.90 -8.80 7.44
CA TYR A 177 10.90 -10.26 7.43
C TYR A 177 11.73 -10.84 8.58
N LEU A 178 12.96 -10.35 8.77
CA LEU A 178 13.85 -10.79 9.85
C LEU A 178 13.28 -10.42 11.24
N GLU A 179 12.72 -9.22 11.40
CA GLU A 179 12.00 -8.84 12.62
C GLU A 179 10.80 -9.75 12.88
N TRP A 180 10.05 -10.16 11.84
CA TRP A 180 8.95 -11.10 11.99
C TRP A 180 9.45 -12.47 12.47
N VAL A 181 10.48 -13.03 11.84
CA VAL A 181 11.11 -14.29 12.28
C VAL A 181 11.55 -14.18 13.74
N GLY A 182 12.29 -13.13 14.10
CA GLY A 182 12.76 -12.91 15.46
C GLY A 182 11.64 -12.79 16.49
N ARG A 183 10.52 -12.14 16.14
CA ARG A 183 9.33 -12.09 17.01
C ARG A 183 8.68 -13.46 17.19
N GLN A 184 8.65 -14.30 16.15
CA GLN A 184 8.06 -15.65 16.25
C GLN A 184 8.92 -16.59 17.09
N THR A 185 10.25 -16.50 16.94
CA THR A 185 11.19 -17.43 17.60
C THR A 185 11.72 -16.91 18.95
N GLY A 186 11.43 -15.66 19.30
CA GLY A 186 11.96 -15.01 20.51
C GLY A 186 13.46 -14.70 20.45
N GLN A 187 14.06 -14.70 19.26
CA GLN A 187 15.48 -14.39 19.07
C GLN A 187 15.68 -13.06 18.34
N ASN A 188 16.87 -12.49 18.48
CA ASN A 188 17.28 -11.35 17.66
C ASN A 188 17.81 -11.86 16.32
N VAL A 189 17.02 -11.66 15.27
CA VAL A 189 17.39 -11.98 13.89
C VAL A 189 17.56 -10.67 13.14
N ASN A 190 18.81 -10.28 12.89
CA ASN A 190 19.15 -9.00 12.26
C ASN A 190 20.11 -9.14 11.06
N GLN A 191 20.51 -10.37 10.73
CA GLN A 191 21.43 -10.66 9.66
C GLN A 191 21.17 -12.07 9.11
N VAL A 192 21.55 -12.28 7.87
CA VAL A 192 21.46 -13.56 7.18
C VAL A 192 22.87 -14.08 6.95
N LYS A 193 23.16 -15.34 7.31
CA LYS A 193 24.41 -16.00 6.92
C LYS A 193 24.31 -16.48 5.48
N ALA A 194 24.40 -15.52 4.56
CA ALA A 194 24.28 -15.79 3.14
C ALA A 194 25.57 -16.40 2.57
N ALA A 195 25.42 -17.28 1.59
CA ALA A 195 26.52 -17.79 0.79
C ALA A 195 26.99 -16.76 -0.25
N GLU A 196 26.04 -15.95 -0.75
CA GLU A 196 26.28 -14.89 -1.73
C GLU A 196 25.52 -13.64 -1.32
N LEU A 197 26.12 -12.46 -1.58
CA LEU A 197 25.50 -11.17 -1.34
C LEU A 197 25.29 -10.46 -2.67
N PHE A 198 24.08 -9.94 -2.89
CA PHE A 198 23.77 -9.08 -4.02
C PHE A 198 23.77 -7.61 -3.60
N ASP A 199 24.16 -6.74 -4.52
CA ASP A 199 24.06 -5.28 -4.38
C ASP A 199 22.65 -4.77 -4.65
#